data_AF-A0A8H7BVB5-F1
#
_entry.id   AF-A0A8H7BVB5-F1
#
_cell.length_a   1.000
_cell.length_b   1.000
_cell.length_c   1.000
_cell.angle_alpha   90.00
_cell.angle_beta   90.00
_cell.angle_gamma   90.00
#
_symmetry.space_group_name_H-M   'P 1'
#
loop_
_entity.id
_entity.type
_entity.pdbx_description
1 polymer ?
#
loop_
_entity_poly.entity_id
_entity_poly.type
_entity_poly.pdbx_seq_one_letter_code
_entity_poly.pdbx_strand_id
1 'polypeptide(L)'
;MVITMGLSSRTVRKLEDTWHSLSNRDMDTYHILQRNLDVGNNMGTYRQAFHKAKAPAIPFLPIILKDLTFFMDGNQTYLPSAKKGAPTLINFAKFRSLSKFVEGIIGYCSENYSFASDLEYFPFFPNVKLIEVAPLDRVAATVEQRINATYECYQDVHCESRLLMQTLSRHAEQ
;
A
#
# COMPACT_ATOMS: atom_id res chain seq x y z
N MET A 1 0.48 4.94 -8.51
CA MET A 1 -0.85 4.41 -8.91
C MET A 1 -2.00 5.21 -8.29
N VAL A 2 -2.04 5.41 -6.97
CA VAL A 2 -3.14 6.10 -6.26
C VAL A 2 -3.49 7.48 -6.86
N ILE A 3 -2.50 8.35 -7.07
CA ILE A 3 -2.72 9.70 -7.65
C ILE A 3 -3.32 9.57 -9.06
N THR A 4 -2.72 8.76 -9.91
CA THR A 4 -3.19 8.54 -11.29
C THR A 4 -4.62 8.01 -11.31
N MET A 5 -4.98 7.08 -10.42
CA MET A 5 -6.35 6.57 -10.30
C MET A 5 -7.34 7.66 -9.86
N GLY A 6 -6.94 8.53 -8.92
CA GLY A 6 -7.73 9.69 -8.52
C GLY A 6 -7.98 10.66 -9.67
N LEU A 7 -6.94 10.95 -10.46
CA LEU A 7 -7.03 11.77 -11.67
C LEU A 7 -7.89 11.12 -12.77
N SER A 8 -7.84 9.79 -12.90
CA SER A 8 -8.68 9.02 -13.82
C SER A 8 -10.13 8.86 -13.35
N SER A 9 -10.49 9.33 -12.16
CA SER A 9 -11.86 9.25 -11.65
C SER A 9 -12.82 10.05 -12.54
N ARG A 10 -14.08 9.61 -12.61
CA ARG A 10 -15.11 10.26 -13.43
C ARG A 10 -15.32 11.73 -13.05
N THR A 11 -15.17 12.07 -11.77
CA THR A 11 -15.36 13.43 -11.25
C THR A 11 -14.29 14.37 -11.79
N VAL A 12 -13.02 13.94 -11.81
CA VAL A 12 -11.90 14.76 -12.30
C VAL A 12 -11.84 14.76 -13.83
N ARG A 13 -12.10 13.63 -14.48
CA ARG A 13 -12.04 13.51 -15.95
C ARG A 13 -13.03 14.39 -16.71
N LYS A 14 -14.14 14.79 -16.09
CA LYS A 14 -15.17 15.64 -16.71
C LYS A 14 -14.78 17.11 -16.79
N LEU A 15 -13.70 17.52 -16.13
CA LEU A 15 -13.22 18.91 -16.10
C LEU A 15 -12.46 19.25 -17.39
N GLU A 16 -13.15 19.20 -18.54
CA GLU A 16 -12.53 19.31 -19.87
C GLU A 16 -11.67 20.57 -20.02
N ASP A 17 -12.15 21.73 -19.57
CA ASP A 17 -11.40 22.99 -19.63
C ASP A 17 -10.06 22.92 -18.87
N THR A 18 -10.04 22.26 -17.70
CA THR A 18 -8.82 22.07 -16.92
C THR A 18 -7.84 21.16 -17.66
N TRP A 19 -8.32 20.07 -18.27
CA TRP A 19 -7.47 19.15 -19.03
C TRP A 19 -6.89 19.80 -20.29
N HIS A 20 -7.66 20.64 -20.99
CA HIS A 20 -7.18 21.39 -22.16
C HIS A 20 -6.17 22.48 -21.81
N SER A 21 -6.17 22.98 -20.58
CA SER A 21 -5.23 24.00 -20.09
C SER A 21 -3.83 23.44 -19.76
N LEU A 22 -3.71 22.12 -19.62
CA LEU A 22 -2.44 21.47 -19.27
C LEU A 22 -1.44 21.45 -20.44
N SER A 23 -0.16 21.46 -20.11
CA SER A 23 0.90 21.34 -21.12
C SER A 23 0.94 19.93 -21.72
N ASN A 24 1.36 19.81 -22.99
CA ASN A 24 1.54 18.51 -23.65
C ASN A 24 2.51 17.60 -22.86
N ARG A 25 3.56 18.17 -22.27
CA ARG A 25 4.54 17.43 -21.45
C ARG A 25 3.89 16.74 -20.25
N ASP A 26 2.97 17.43 -19.57
CA ASP A 26 2.28 16.88 -18.41
C ASP A 26 1.25 15.83 -18.83
N MET A 27 0.56 16.04 -19.96
CA MET A 27 -0.36 15.06 -20.55
C MET A 27 0.36 13.77 -20.98
N ASP A 28 1.51 13.88 -21.62
CA ASP A 28 2.33 12.72 -22.00
C ASP A 28 2.77 11.93 -20.77
N THR A 29 3.22 12.63 -19.72
CA THR A 29 3.59 12.02 -18.43
C THR A 29 2.38 11.30 -17.81
N TYR A 30 1.22 11.94 -17.81
CA TYR A 30 -0.02 11.34 -17.32
C TYR A 30 -0.39 10.07 -18.10
N HIS A 31 -0.29 10.06 -19.43
CA HIS A 31 -0.56 8.87 -20.25
C HIS A 31 0.40 7.71 -19.97
N ILE A 32 1.70 8.00 -19.77
CA ILE A 32 2.69 6.99 -19.37
C ILE A 32 2.30 6.38 -18.01
N LEU A 33 1.91 7.21 -17.04
CA LEU A 33 1.47 6.75 -15.73
C LEU A 33 0.17 5.94 -15.82
N GLN A 34 -0.78 6.39 -16.65
CA GLN A 34 -2.07 5.73 -16.86
C GLN A 34 -1.90 4.33 -17.45
N ARG A 35 -0.89 4.11 -18.31
CA ARG A 35 -0.58 2.78 -18.86
C ARG A 35 -0.27 1.73 -17.78
N ASN A 36 0.28 2.16 -16.64
CA ASN A 36 0.53 1.26 -15.50
C ASN A 36 -0.77 0.83 -14.80
N LEU A 37 -1.88 1.54 -15.01
CA LEU A 37 -3.19 1.17 -14.47
C LEU A 37 -3.94 0.18 -15.36
N ASP A 38 -3.37 -0.22 -16.51
CA ASP A 38 -4.00 -1.16 -17.43
C ASP A 38 -4.25 -2.51 -16.75
N VAL A 39 -5.52 -2.91 -16.68
CA VAL A 39 -5.97 -4.18 -16.09
C VAL A 39 -5.76 -5.37 -17.03
N GLY A 40 -5.43 -5.11 -18.29
CA GLY A 40 -5.09 -6.12 -19.29
C GLY A 40 -4.01 -7.09 -18.82
N ASN A 41 -4.16 -8.36 -19.21
CA ASN A 41 -3.23 -9.45 -18.86
C ASN A 41 -2.85 -9.47 -17.36
N ASN A 42 -3.87 -9.33 -16.49
CA ASN A 42 -3.69 -9.35 -15.04
C ASN A 42 -2.74 -8.25 -14.52
N MET A 43 -2.87 -7.01 -14.98
CA MET A 43 -1.94 -5.90 -14.71
C MET A 43 -0.54 -6.11 -15.32
N GLY A 44 -0.48 -6.67 -16.53
CA GLY A 44 0.78 -7.09 -17.16
C GLY A 44 1.79 -5.96 -17.33
N THR A 45 1.35 -4.75 -17.70
CA THR A 45 2.22 -3.58 -17.85
C THR A 45 2.87 -3.20 -16.52
N TYR A 46 2.08 -3.07 -15.45
CA TYR A 46 2.60 -2.80 -14.12
C TYR A 46 3.58 -3.89 -13.66
N ARG A 47 3.24 -5.17 -13.85
CA ARG A 47 4.09 -6.29 -13.44
C ARG A 47 5.45 -6.27 -14.13
N GLN A 48 5.48 -5.96 -15.43
CA GLN A 48 6.73 -5.82 -16.17
C GLN A 48 7.56 -4.64 -15.67
N ALA A 49 6.93 -3.50 -15.39
CA ALA A 49 7.61 -2.34 -14.82
C ALA A 49 8.19 -2.65 -13.43
N PHE A 50 7.39 -3.28 -12.57
CA PHE A 50 7.79 -3.66 -11.22
C PHE A 50 8.93 -4.70 -11.22
N HIS A 51 8.90 -5.68 -12.14
CA HIS A 51 9.98 -6.68 -12.25
C HIS A 51 11.33 -6.08 -12.67
N LYS A 52 11.32 -4.92 -13.35
CA LYS A 52 12.53 -4.18 -13.71
C LYS A 52 13.02 -3.25 -12.60
N ALA A 53 12.19 -3.00 -11.57
CA ALA A 53 12.56 -2.16 -10.45
C ALA A 53 13.64 -2.85 -9.59
N LYS A 54 14.42 -2.04 -8.89
CA LYS A 54 15.36 -2.49 -7.86
C LYS A 54 14.94 -1.90 -6.52
N ALA A 55 15.39 -2.52 -5.43
CA ALA A 55 15.27 -1.89 -4.13
C ALA A 55 15.99 -0.52 -4.13
N PRO A 56 15.50 0.48 -3.39
CA PRO A 56 14.25 0.49 -2.62
C PRO A 56 13.00 0.74 -3.50
N ALA A 57 11.97 -0.11 -3.37
CA ALA A 57 10.71 0.01 -4.12
C ALA A 57 9.49 -0.34 -3.27
N ILE A 58 8.41 0.45 -3.42
CA ILE A 58 7.11 0.21 -2.77
C ILE A 58 6.17 -0.49 -3.76
N PRO A 59 5.84 -1.79 -3.54
CA PRO A 59 4.88 -2.49 -4.38
C PRO A 59 3.47 -1.95 -4.18
N PHE A 60 2.67 -2.00 -5.24
CA PHE A 60 1.23 -1.72 -5.14
C PHE A 60 0.51 -2.88 -4.43
N LEU A 61 0.28 -2.68 -3.13
CA LEU A 61 -0.24 -3.68 -2.20
C LEU A 61 -1.50 -4.42 -2.70
N PRO A 62 -2.51 -3.78 -3.34
CA PRO A 62 -3.69 -4.49 -3.83
C PRO A 62 -3.38 -5.63 -4.80
N ILE A 63 -2.35 -5.50 -5.65
CA ILE A 63 -1.94 -6.57 -6.58
C ILE A 63 -1.25 -7.70 -5.81
N ILE A 64 -0.40 -7.36 -4.83
CA ILE A 64 0.29 -8.34 -4.00
C ILE A 64 -0.71 -9.16 -3.20
N LEU A 65 -1.70 -8.51 -2.58
CA LEU A 65 -2.75 -9.19 -1.83
C LEU A 65 -3.59 -10.10 -2.73
N LYS A 66 -3.96 -9.65 -3.93
CA LYS A 66 -4.67 -10.50 -4.90
C LYS A 66 -3.86 -11.75 -5.24
N ASP A 67 -2.56 -11.61 -5.49
CA ASP A 67 -1.69 -12.75 -5.82
C ASP A 67 -1.51 -13.67 -4.61
N LEU A 68 -1.39 -13.11 -3.41
CA LEU A 68 -1.31 -13.85 -2.17
C LEU A 68 -2.58 -14.67 -1.93
N THR A 69 -3.76 -14.08 -2.12
CA THR A 69 -5.04 -14.78 -2.09
C THR A 69 -5.07 -15.91 -3.12
N PHE A 70 -4.57 -15.69 -4.35
CA PHE A 70 -4.49 -16.75 -5.34
C PHE A 70 -3.58 -17.91 -4.92
N PHE A 71 -2.43 -17.64 -4.30
CA PHE A 71 -1.56 -18.70 -3.76
C PHE A 71 -2.23 -19.47 -2.63
N MET A 72 -2.94 -18.78 -1.74
CA MET A 72 -3.58 -19.38 -0.56
C MET A 72 -4.85 -20.16 -0.90
N ASP A 73 -5.70 -19.62 -1.76
CA ASP A 73 -7.03 -20.19 -2.03
C ASP A 73 -7.07 -21.01 -3.32
N GLY A 74 -6.18 -20.71 -4.27
CA GLY A 74 -6.11 -21.42 -5.55
C GLY A 74 -5.50 -22.82 -5.47
N ASN A 75 -4.77 -23.14 -4.39
CA ASN A 75 -4.10 -24.43 -4.19
C ASN A 75 -4.54 -25.09 -2.88
N GLN A 76 -4.89 -26.38 -2.94
CA GLN A 76 -5.24 -27.14 -1.74
C GLN A 76 -4.05 -27.28 -0.80
N THR A 77 -4.28 -27.04 0.49
CA THR A 77 -3.27 -27.22 1.55
C THR A 77 -2.96 -28.69 1.81
N TYR A 78 -3.98 -29.55 1.68
CA TYR A 78 -3.87 -30.99 1.87
C TYR A 78 -4.19 -31.70 0.57
N LEU A 79 -3.38 -32.69 0.23
CA LEU A 79 -3.55 -33.55 -0.93
C LEU A 79 -3.96 -34.96 -0.47
N PRO A 80 -4.80 -35.65 -1.24
CA PRO A 80 -5.08 -37.06 -0.99
C PRO A 80 -3.78 -37.87 -1.11
N SER A 81 -3.59 -38.83 -0.22
CA SER A 81 -2.46 -39.75 -0.32
C SER A 81 -2.64 -40.71 -1.48
N ALA A 82 -1.55 -41.04 -2.17
CA ALA A 82 -1.55 -41.99 -3.28
C ALA A 82 -1.94 -43.42 -2.82
N LYS A 83 -1.80 -43.74 -1.53
CA LYS A 83 -2.21 -45.01 -0.95
C LYS A 83 -3.63 -44.90 -0.40
N LYS A 84 -4.54 -45.76 -0.87
CA LYS A 84 -5.90 -45.87 -0.31
C LYS A 84 -5.81 -46.21 1.19
N GLY A 85 -6.45 -45.39 2.03
CA GLY A 85 -6.47 -45.55 3.49
C GLY A 85 -5.36 -44.82 4.25
N ALA A 86 -4.43 -44.16 3.57
CA ALA A 86 -3.40 -43.34 4.22
C ALA A 86 -3.91 -41.92 4.53
N PRO A 87 -3.35 -41.25 5.56
CA PRO A 87 -3.72 -39.87 5.91
C PRO A 87 -3.38 -38.88 4.80
N THR A 88 -4.09 -37.75 4.75
CA THR A 88 -3.81 -36.67 3.80
C THR A 88 -2.41 -36.10 3.98
N LEU A 89 -1.80 -35.64 2.89
CA LEU A 89 -0.44 -35.11 2.88
C LEU A 89 -0.45 -33.60 2.73
N ILE A 90 0.51 -32.91 3.33
CA ILE A 90 0.66 -31.45 3.21
C ILE A 90 1.26 -31.10 1.84
N ASN A 91 0.67 -30.12 1.16
CA ASN A 91 1.17 -29.59 -0.10
C ASN A 91 2.35 -28.63 0.11
N PHE A 92 3.56 -29.17 0.29
CA PHE A 92 4.78 -28.34 0.43
C PHE A 92 5.10 -27.49 -0.81
N ALA A 93 4.64 -27.87 -2.00
CA ALA A 93 4.85 -27.09 -3.23
C ALA A 93 4.10 -25.75 -3.18
N LYS A 94 2.86 -25.74 -2.63
CA LYS A 94 2.10 -24.52 -2.35
C LYS A 94 2.91 -23.58 -1.44
N PHE A 95 3.36 -24.08 -0.29
CA PHE A 95 4.09 -23.26 0.67
C PHE A 95 5.42 -22.75 0.12
N ARG A 96 6.18 -23.59 -0.60
CA ARG A 96 7.43 -23.14 -1.26
C ARG A 96 7.19 -22.03 -2.27
N SER A 97 6.12 -22.13 -3.06
CA SER A 97 5.78 -21.10 -4.05
C SER A 97 5.37 -19.79 -3.38
N LEU A 98 4.57 -19.89 -2.30
CA LEU A 98 4.18 -18.76 -1.47
C LEU A 98 5.39 -18.08 -0.82
N SER A 99 6.28 -18.85 -0.19
CA SER A 99 7.51 -18.32 0.41
C SER A 99 8.37 -17.59 -0.62
N LYS A 100 8.61 -18.19 -1.78
CA LYS A 100 9.38 -17.56 -2.87
C LYS A 100 8.75 -16.24 -3.34
N PHE A 101 7.41 -16.19 -3.41
CA PHE A 101 6.70 -14.97 -3.74
C PHE A 101 6.92 -13.88 -2.68
N VAL A 102 6.70 -14.20 -1.40
CA VAL A 102 6.86 -13.27 -0.27
C VAL A 102 8.30 -12.78 -0.14
N GLU A 103 9.28 -13.67 -0.21
CA GLU A 103 10.71 -13.32 -0.20
C GLU A 103 11.06 -12.38 -1.35
N GLY A 104 10.50 -12.62 -2.55
CA GLY A 104 10.66 -11.73 -3.69
C GLY A 104 10.12 -10.32 -3.39
N ILE A 105 8.94 -10.20 -2.79
CA ILE A 105 8.35 -8.92 -2.41
C ILE A 105 9.19 -8.20 -1.35
N ILE A 106 9.62 -8.91 -0.30
CA ILE A 106 10.49 -8.37 0.74
C ILE A 106 11.81 -7.86 0.15
N GLY A 107 12.35 -8.54 -0.85
CA GLY A 107 13.55 -8.12 -1.56
C GLY A 107 13.44 -6.71 -2.16
N TYR A 108 12.30 -6.35 -2.75
CA TYR A 108 12.08 -4.99 -3.27
C TYR A 108 12.01 -3.92 -2.16
N CYS A 109 11.56 -4.30 -0.96
CA CYS A 109 11.40 -3.43 0.20
C CYS A 109 12.62 -3.44 1.14
N SER A 110 13.72 -4.09 0.77
CA SER A 110 14.83 -4.41 1.68
C SER A 110 15.79 -3.26 1.95
N GLU A 111 15.77 -2.21 1.11
CA GLU A 111 16.65 -1.04 1.23
C GLU A 111 15.87 0.20 1.66
N ASN A 112 16.58 1.15 2.28
CA ASN A 112 16.02 2.48 2.57
C ASN A 112 16.13 3.39 1.36
N TYR A 113 15.15 4.28 1.21
CA TYR A 113 15.24 5.38 0.25
C TYR A 113 16.37 6.35 0.64
N SER A 114 16.99 6.98 -0.36
CA SER A 114 18.09 7.93 -0.15
C SER A 114 17.68 9.13 0.70
N PHE A 115 16.39 9.50 0.67
CA PHE A 115 15.81 10.60 1.45
C PHE A 115 15.27 10.14 2.82
N ALA A 116 15.42 8.87 3.20
CA ALA A 116 14.79 8.35 4.40
C ALA A 116 15.24 9.11 5.66
N SER A 117 16.51 9.51 5.73
CA SER A 117 17.05 10.30 6.85
C SER A 117 16.45 11.72 6.93
N ASP A 118 15.95 12.27 5.83
CA ASP A 118 15.40 13.63 5.79
C ASP A 118 13.95 13.71 6.29
N LEU A 119 13.36 12.57 6.66
CA LEU A 119 11.97 12.44 7.14
C LEU A 119 11.79 12.84 8.60
N GLU A 120 12.49 13.88 9.07
CA GLU A 120 12.34 14.39 10.44
C GLU A 120 11.09 15.25 10.62
N TYR A 121 10.66 15.93 9.56
CA TYR A 121 9.48 16.80 9.57
C TYR A 121 8.42 16.27 8.60
N PHE A 122 7.22 16.04 9.11
CA PHE A 122 6.07 15.63 8.32
C PHE A 122 5.10 16.80 8.15
N PRO A 123 5.05 17.46 6.96
CA PRO A 123 4.17 18.61 6.75
C PRO A 123 2.69 18.31 7.01
N PHE A 124 2.27 17.07 6.76
CA PHE A 124 0.89 16.61 6.90
C PHE A 124 0.58 15.98 8.27
N PHE A 125 1.60 15.80 9.13
CA PHE A 125 1.44 15.27 10.48
C PHE A 125 2.12 16.19 11.51
N PRO A 126 1.56 17.39 11.77
CA PRO A 126 2.07 18.25 12.82
C PRO A 126 1.94 17.56 14.19
N ASN A 127 2.92 17.76 15.08
CA ASN A 127 2.98 17.28 16.47
C ASN A 127 3.22 15.77 16.69
N VAL A 128 3.88 15.09 15.75
CA VAL A 128 4.24 13.68 15.92
C VAL A 128 5.50 13.55 16.76
N LYS A 129 5.41 12.84 17.90
CA LYS A 129 6.59 12.37 18.64
C LYS A 129 7.15 11.16 17.93
N LEU A 130 8.38 11.30 17.45
CA LEU A 130 9.01 10.27 16.63
C LEU A 130 9.51 9.13 17.53
N ILE A 131 9.11 7.90 17.20
CA ILE A 131 9.59 6.66 17.84
C ILE A 131 10.94 6.26 17.18
N GLU A 132 11.84 5.62 17.93
CA GLU A 132 13.11 5.06 17.42
C GLU A 132 12.88 3.80 16.57
N VAL A 133 12.47 3.98 15.32
CA VAL A 133 12.38 2.93 14.29
C VAL A 133 12.97 3.46 12.98
N ALA A 134 13.15 2.61 11.97
CA ALA A 134 13.56 3.04 10.64
C ALA A 134 12.67 4.18 10.10
N PRO A 135 13.18 5.05 9.21
CA PRO A 135 12.55 6.34 8.98
C PRO A 135 11.16 6.27 8.34
N LEU A 136 10.93 5.30 7.47
CA LEU A 136 9.61 5.05 6.86
C LEU A 136 8.65 4.32 7.80
N ASP A 137 9.17 3.47 8.69
CA ASP A 137 8.36 2.78 9.69
C ASP A 137 7.78 3.78 10.71
N ARG A 138 8.49 4.87 11.00
CA ARG A 138 7.97 5.99 11.80
C ARG A 138 6.74 6.61 11.16
N VAL A 139 6.76 6.81 9.84
CA VAL A 139 5.61 7.32 9.08
C VAL A 139 4.46 6.33 9.17
N ALA A 140 4.73 5.05 8.88
CA ALA A 140 3.73 3.99 8.91
C ALA A 140 3.05 3.89 10.28
N ALA A 141 3.83 3.82 11.36
CA ALA A 141 3.33 3.77 12.73
C ALA A 141 2.48 4.99 13.10
N THR A 142 2.89 6.19 12.66
CA THR A 142 2.12 7.42 12.87
C THR A 142 0.77 7.38 12.16
N VAL A 143 0.76 6.91 10.90
CA VAL A 143 -0.45 6.74 10.11
C VAL A 143 -1.39 5.72 10.77
N GLU A 144 -0.86 4.57 11.21
CA GLU A 144 -1.62 3.55 11.91
C GLU A 144 -2.22 4.06 13.22
N GLN A 145 -1.46 4.82 14.01
CA GLN A 145 -1.96 5.44 15.23
C GLN A 145 -3.16 6.36 14.94
N ARG A 146 -3.09 7.17 13.87
CA ARG A 146 -4.19 8.04 13.46
C ARG A 146 -5.40 7.28 12.91
N ILE A 147 -5.17 6.23 12.12
CA ILE A 147 -6.25 5.35 11.63
C ILE A 147 -6.97 4.71 12.82
N ASN A 148 -6.24 4.17 13.79
CA ASN A 148 -6.82 3.56 14.99
C ASN A 148 -7.60 4.58 15.82
N ALA A 149 -7.06 5.78 16.05
CA ALA A 149 -7.78 6.84 16.75
C ALA A 149 -9.09 7.25 16.03
N THR A 150 -9.06 7.27 14.69
CA THR A 150 -10.26 7.55 13.88
C THR A 150 -11.26 6.40 13.97
N TYR A 151 -10.79 5.14 13.95
CA TYR A 151 -11.63 3.96 14.07
C TYR A 151 -12.32 3.87 15.44
N GLU A 152 -11.60 4.17 16.52
CA GLU A 152 -12.17 4.29 17.87
C GLU A 152 -13.25 5.38 17.93
N CYS A 153 -13.07 6.48 17.21
CA CYS A 153 -14.09 7.52 17.08
C CYS A 153 -15.33 7.12 16.29
N TYR A 154 -15.19 6.26 15.27
CA TYR A 154 -16.35 5.81 14.48
C TYR A 154 -17.37 5.01 15.32
N GLN A 155 -16.95 4.46 16.46
CA GLN A 155 -17.83 3.75 17.39
C GLN A 155 -18.34 4.62 18.56
N ASP A 156 -17.90 5.88 18.67
CA ASP A 156 -18.27 6.80 19.76
C ASP A 156 -18.84 8.12 19.22
N VAL A 157 -20.15 8.34 19.45
CA VAL A 157 -20.89 9.55 19.03
C VAL A 157 -20.36 10.83 19.68
N HIS A 158 -19.61 10.73 20.79
CA HIS A 158 -19.03 11.86 21.50
C HIS A 158 -17.53 12.07 21.21
N CYS A 159 -16.97 11.39 20.21
CA CYS A 159 -15.53 11.43 19.97
C CYS A 159 -15.01 12.82 19.56
N GLU A 160 -15.75 13.58 18.73
CA GLU A 160 -15.35 14.93 18.34
C GLU A 160 -15.21 15.88 19.54
N SER A 161 -16.13 15.79 20.50
CA SER A 161 -16.09 16.58 21.73
C SER A 161 -14.89 16.22 22.62
N ARG A 162 -14.51 14.94 22.64
CA ARG A 162 -13.33 14.44 23.39
C ARG A 162 -12.02 14.84 22.73
N LEU A 163 -11.92 14.73 21.41
CA LEU A 163 -10.76 15.17 20.63
C LEU A 163 -10.55 16.69 20.78
N LEU A 164 -11.61 17.50 20.69
CA LEU A 164 -11.56 18.94 20.92
C LEU A 164 -11.06 19.29 22.33
N MET A 165 -11.59 18.61 23.35
CA MET A 165 -11.12 18.76 24.74
C MET A 165 -9.64 18.38 24.91
N GLN A 166 -9.17 17.30 24.25
CA GLN A 166 -7.76 16.88 24.30
C GLN A 166 -6.81 17.81 23.55
N THR A 167 -7.25 18.44 22.45
CA THR A 167 -6.46 19.48 21.78
C THR A 167 -6.41 20.77 22.59
N LEU A 168 -7.51 21.15 23.26
CA LEU A 168 -7.56 22.32 24.12
C LEU A 168 -6.73 22.15 25.40
N SER A 169 -6.74 20.96 26.01
CA SER A 169 -5.90 20.67 27.19
C SER A 169 -4.41 20.69 26.87
N ARG A 170 -4.01 20.21 25.68
CA ARG A 170 -2.60 20.23 25.24
C ARG A 170 -2.08 21.63 24.90
N HIS A 171 -2.95 22.56 24.53
CA HIS A 171 -2.59 23.97 24.34
C HIS A 171 -2.51 24.75 25.66
N ALA A 172 -3.06 24.23 26.76
CA ALA A 172 -2.94 24.84 28.09
C ALA A 172 -1.68 24.40 28.87
N GLU A 173 -0.98 23.37 28.40
CA GLU A 173 0.26 22.85 29.00
C GLU A 173 1.54 23.27 28.24
N GLN A 174 1.42 24.18 27.26
CA GLN A 174 2.53 24.90 26.60
C GLN A 174 2.49 26.38 26.99
#